data_AF-A0A969Z783-F1
#
_entry.id   AF-A0A969Z783-F1
#
_cell.length_a   1.000
_cell.length_b   1.000
_cell.length_c   1.000
_cell.angle_alpha   90.00
_cell.angle_beta   90.00
_cell.angle_gamma   90.00
#
_symmetry.space_group_name_H-M   'P 1'
#
loop_
_entity.id
_entity.type
_entity.pdbx_description
1 polymer ?
#
loop_
_entity_poly.entity_id
_entity_poly.type
_entity_poly.pdbx_seq_one_letter_code
_entity_poly.pdbx_strand_id
1 'polypeptide(L)'
;MPEQTEYSTELPPEAEQDTEPTKLTEISSARKQLPSGKELTWLQRLIFGNTVWQRTESPVPYPGRRFLARLLDWSIYYVLWNYLVMVLLRGKIMRGLLLMYLDTMGVMAIMLITEPLLLSLVGTTPGKAVMGLVLRTDEGGKLSLKDSWRRTFQVFADGMGFNVLIFNLLNLTWARRNCAAGKALLWEQKHSYKIKSTKVWRGLAACLLALAVIFLSLPLIYQAAQYPLHRGEITPLQYAENVNEMLARSGNKTGFKLDADGYWHDADGELLADKENPVPQHEMIVKGGKVIGVKLFIRMTAAGRINGRIDQKALLATAFIAAQPEIKMIDLTELARRLSDIQNDYEFEIRGVKVTSKVSYSGYQTDGNYLTGLENDPDRYFENEFTAYLTDQYDGS
;
A
#
# COMPACT_ATOMS: atom_id res chain seq x y z
N MET A 1 -31.30 -26.27 96.95
CA MET A 1 -31.25 -24.84 96.60
C MET A 1 -30.40 -24.12 97.64
N PRO A 2 -29.49 -23.21 97.26
CA PRO A 2 -28.64 -23.13 96.05
C PRO A 2 -27.17 -23.51 96.38
N GLU A 3 -26.23 -23.90 95.52
CA GLU A 3 -25.82 -23.61 94.12
C GLU A 3 -24.62 -22.63 94.01
N GLN A 4 -23.59 -23.09 93.25
CA GLN A 4 -22.49 -22.37 92.57
C GLN A 4 -21.34 -21.75 93.41
N THR A 5 -20.06 -21.77 93.03
CA THR A 5 -19.15 -22.55 92.13
C THR A 5 -17.77 -21.93 92.34
N GLU A 6 -16.69 -22.73 92.40
CA GLU A 6 -15.31 -22.27 92.59
C GLU A 6 -14.40 -22.53 91.37
N TYR A 7 -13.57 -21.51 91.10
CA TYR A 7 -12.17 -21.47 90.66
C TYR A 7 -11.63 -22.09 89.34
N SER A 8 -11.12 -21.14 88.54
CA SER A 8 -9.96 -21.04 87.63
C SER A 8 -9.00 -22.21 87.29
N THR A 9 -8.61 -22.14 86.00
CA THR A 9 -7.30 -22.38 85.32
C THR A 9 -6.65 -23.76 85.30
N GLU A 10 -6.53 -24.36 84.10
CA GLU A 10 -5.28 -24.66 83.34
C GLU A 10 -5.59 -25.46 82.03
N LEU A 11 -4.76 -25.27 80.98
CA LEU A 11 -4.76 -25.89 79.62
C LEU A 11 -4.56 -27.44 79.64
N PRO A 12 -4.94 -28.27 78.62
CA PRO A 12 -4.51 -28.26 77.18
C PRO A 12 -5.56 -28.95 76.21
N PRO A 13 -5.29 -29.61 75.03
CA PRO A 13 -4.23 -29.58 73.99
C PRO A 13 -4.76 -29.38 72.52
N GLU A 14 -3.85 -29.46 71.52
CA GLU A 14 -4.07 -29.41 70.05
C GLU A 14 -4.98 -30.52 69.46
N ALA A 15 -5.78 -30.21 68.42
CA ALA A 15 -5.66 -30.74 67.04
C ALA A 15 -6.94 -30.57 66.17
N GLU A 16 -6.70 -30.29 64.88
CA GLU A 16 -7.55 -30.49 63.67
C GLU A 16 -8.69 -29.50 63.28
N GLN A 17 -8.30 -28.56 62.40
CA GLN A 17 -8.77 -28.27 61.02
C GLN A 17 -10.27 -28.24 60.60
N ASP A 18 -10.51 -27.32 59.63
CA ASP A 18 -11.62 -27.17 58.67
C ASP A 18 -12.84 -26.35 59.15
N THR A 19 -13.26 -25.23 58.52
CA THR A 19 -13.48 -24.97 57.09
C THR A 19 -13.78 -23.48 56.85
N GLU A 20 -13.08 -22.81 55.93
CA GLU A 20 -13.73 -21.98 54.90
C GLU A 20 -12.73 -21.53 53.82
N PRO A 21 -12.61 -22.31 52.72
CA PRO A 21 -12.10 -21.77 51.47
C PRO A 21 -13.05 -22.13 50.32
N THR A 22 -14.36 -21.99 50.45
CA THR A 22 -15.28 -22.46 49.39
C THR A 22 -15.49 -21.41 48.29
N LYS A 23 -15.51 -20.11 48.63
CA LYS A 23 -15.79 -19.04 47.64
C LYS A 23 -14.58 -18.56 46.82
N LEU A 24 -13.38 -18.56 47.40
CA LEU A 24 -12.15 -18.18 46.70
C LEU A 24 -11.64 -19.31 45.79
N THR A 25 -11.97 -20.56 46.11
CA THR A 25 -11.50 -21.75 45.40
C THR A 25 -12.30 -22.00 44.12
N GLU A 26 -13.59 -21.60 44.06
CA GLU A 26 -14.37 -21.62 42.81
C GLU A 26 -13.94 -20.54 41.80
N ILE A 27 -13.54 -19.36 42.26
CA ILE A 27 -13.00 -18.30 41.38
C ILE A 27 -11.56 -18.64 40.94
N SER A 28 -10.83 -19.37 41.77
CA SER A 28 -9.48 -19.92 41.49
C SER A 28 -9.53 -21.11 40.51
N SER A 29 -10.53 -22.00 40.62
CA SER A 29 -10.69 -23.15 39.73
C SER A 29 -11.19 -22.77 38.34
N ALA A 30 -11.96 -21.69 38.21
CA ALA A 30 -12.29 -21.07 36.92
C ALA A 30 -11.07 -20.41 36.23
N ARG A 31 -9.95 -20.23 36.94
CA ARG A 31 -8.78 -19.48 36.47
C ARG A 31 -7.82 -20.28 35.60
N LYS A 32 -7.99 -21.59 35.48
CA LYS A 32 -7.10 -22.43 34.67
C LYS A 32 -7.85 -23.64 34.13
N GLN A 33 -8.30 -23.54 32.90
CA GLN A 33 -8.33 -24.71 32.03
C GLN A 33 -8.23 -24.24 30.57
N LEU A 34 -6.99 -24.27 30.06
CA LEU A 34 -6.78 -24.55 28.65
C LEU A 34 -7.69 -25.74 28.26
N PRO A 35 -8.28 -25.77 27.06
CA PRO A 35 -8.86 -27.00 26.54
C PRO A 35 -7.77 -28.09 26.64
N SER A 36 -8.00 -29.10 27.47
CA SER A 36 -7.04 -30.17 27.68
C SER A 36 -6.83 -30.88 26.33
N GLY A 37 -5.60 -30.79 25.81
CA GLY A 37 -5.22 -31.45 24.56
C GLY A 37 -4.43 -30.57 23.58
N LYS A 38 -3.14 -30.43 23.87
CA LYS A 38 -2.01 -30.04 22.99
C LYS A 38 -1.78 -28.55 22.63
N GLU A 39 -0.74 -28.04 23.29
CA GLU A 39 0.38 -27.18 22.84
C GLU A 39 0.05 -25.92 21.98
N LEU A 40 -0.23 -24.81 22.67
CA LEU A 40 0.08 -23.48 22.16
C LEU A 40 1.59 -23.44 21.83
N THR A 41 1.97 -22.97 20.64
CA THR A 41 3.37 -22.73 20.26
C THR A 41 4.04 -21.77 21.26
N TRP A 42 5.37 -21.76 21.34
CA TRP A 42 6.10 -20.86 22.25
C TRP A 42 5.69 -19.39 22.08
N LEU A 43 5.50 -18.95 20.83
CA LEU A 43 5.05 -17.59 20.50
C LEU A 43 3.61 -17.35 20.97
N GLN A 44 2.75 -18.35 20.86
CA GLN A 44 1.38 -18.26 21.36
C GLN A 44 1.30 -18.28 22.88
N ARG A 45 2.20 -18.98 23.58
CA ARG A 45 2.31 -18.88 25.05
C ARG A 45 2.83 -17.50 25.46
N LEU A 46 3.77 -16.93 24.71
CA LEU A 46 4.28 -15.58 24.94
C LEU A 46 3.18 -14.52 24.79
N ILE A 47 2.37 -14.61 23.73
CA ILE A 47 1.33 -13.60 23.42
C ILE A 47 0.04 -13.86 24.22
N PHE A 48 -0.35 -15.12 24.43
CA PHE A 48 -1.65 -15.51 25.00
C PHE A 48 -1.59 -16.16 26.37
N GLY A 49 -0.41 -16.30 26.98
CA GLY A 49 -0.23 -16.98 28.28
C GLY A 49 -1.12 -16.45 29.40
N ASN A 50 -1.51 -15.18 29.32
CA ASN A 50 -2.38 -14.52 30.29
C ASN A 50 -3.84 -14.34 29.81
N THR A 51 -4.23 -14.96 28.69
CA THR A 51 -5.59 -14.79 28.17
C THR A 51 -6.57 -15.70 28.90
N VAL A 52 -7.58 -15.10 29.53
CA VAL A 52 -8.69 -15.83 30.15
C VAL A 52 -9.67 -16.25 29.07
N TRP A 53 -9.82 -17.57 28.88
CA TRP A 53 -10.79 -18.16 27.97
C TRP A 53 -12.16 -18.18 28.65
N GLN A 54 -13.13 -17.47 28.08
CA GLN A 54 -14.52 -17.40 28.52
C GLN A 54 -15.42 -18.37 27.76
N ARG A 55 -15.00 -18.79 26.56
CA ARG A 55 -15.72 -19.73 25.71
C ARG A 55 -14.75 -20.75 25.10
N THR A 56 -15.17 -22.01 25.08
CA THR A 56 -14.43 -23.13 24.49
C THR A 56 -14.90 -23.44 23.06
N GLU A 57 -16.18 -23.22 22.75
CA GLU A 57 -16.77 -23.53 21.45
C GLU A 57 -16.91 -22.31 20.52
N SER A 58 -16.72 -22.52 19.22
CA SER A 58 -16.90 -21.48 18.22
C SER A 58 -18.39 -21.32 17.91
N PRO A 59 -18.95 -20.10 18.01
CA PRO A 59 -20.34 -19.87 17.63
C PRO A 59 -20.60 -20.13 16.13
N VAL A 60 -19.56 -20.07 15.28
CA VAL A 60 -19.65 -20.26 13.82
C VAL A 60 -18.39 -20.99 13.34
N PRO A 61 -18.36 -22.33 13.32
CA PRO A 61 -17.18 -23.12 12.96
C PRO A 61 -17.00 -23.24 11.42
N TYR A 62 -17.03 -22.10 10.72
CA TYR A 62 -16.90 -22.04 9.26
C TYR A 62 -15.69 -21.20 8.84
N PRO A 63 -14.46 -21.75 8.93
CA PRO A 63 -13.23 -21.00 8.67
C PRO A 63 -13.16 -20.43 7.24
N GLY A 64 -13.59 -21.20 6.24
CA GLY A 64 -13.61 -20.73 4.85
C GLY A 64 -14.50 -19.50 4.64
N ARG A 65 -15.64 -19.41 5.34
CA ARG A 65 -16.52 -18.24 5.23
C ARG A 65 -15.90 -16.99 5.84
N ARG A 66 -15.24 -17.15 6.98
CA ARG A 66 -14.54 -16.06 7.67
C ARG A 66 -13.37 -15.58 6.83
N PHE A 67 -12.62 -16.50 6.23
CA PHE A 67 -11.53 -16.18 5.32
C PHE A 67 -12.01 -15.42 4.08
N LEU A 68 -13.04 -15.89 3.39
CA LEU A 68 -13.57 -15.21 2.20
C LEU A 68 -14.17 -13.84 2.50
N ALA A 69 -14.86 -13.68 3.64
CA ALA A 69 -15.30 -12.37 4.11
C ALA A 69 -14.11 -11.42 4.33
N ARG A 70 -13.06 -11.91 4.99
CA ARG A 70 -11.83 -11.13 5.23
C ARG A 70 -11.09 -10.81 3.93
N LEU A 71 -11.05 -11.72 2.97
CA LEU A 71 -10.43 -11.52 1.66
C LEU A 71 -11.12 -10.38 0.89
N LEU A 72 -12.46 -10.37 0.85
CA LEU A 72 -13.21 -9.29 0.21
C LEU A 72 -13.01 -7.96 0.95
N ASP A 73 -13.13 -7.94 2.28
CA ASP A 73 -12.87 -6.74 3.06
C ASP A 73 -11.45 -6.20 2.78
N TRP A 74 -10.42 -7.06 2.88
CA TRP A 74 -9.03 -6.70 2.60
C TRP A 74 -8.85 -6.12 1.20
N SER A 75 -9.49 -6.71 0.18
CA SER A 75 -9.42 -6.23 -1.21
C SER A 75 -9.96 -4.81 -1.35
N ILE A 76 -11.08 -4.50 -0.70
CA ILE A 76 -11.68 -3.15 -0.69
C ILE A 76 -10.73 -2.15 -0.04
N TYR A 77 -10.24 -2.45 1.17
CA TYR A 77 -9.35 -1.53 1.88
C TYR A 77 -7.98 -1.40 1.22
N TYR A 78 -7.49 -2.45 0.55
CA TYR A 78 -6.26 -2.41 -0.25
C TYR A 78 -6.40 -1.46 -1.44
N VAL A 79 -7.54 -1.49 -2.14
CA VAL A 79 -7.82 -0.53 -3.22
C VAL A 79 -7.90 0.90 -2.68
N LEU A 80 -8.59 1.13 -1.56
CA LEU A 80 -8.68 2.45 -0.94
C LEU A 80 -7.30 2.99 -0.51
N TRP A 81 -6.47 2.15 0.10
CA TRP A 81 -5.11 2.51 0.47
C TRP A 81 -4.25 2.87 -0.74
N ASN A 82 -4.31 2.06 -1.81
CA ASN A 82 -3.53 2.34 -3.01
C ASN A 82 -4.00 3.61 -3.72
N TYR A 83 -5.31 3.88 -3.76
CA TYR A 83 -5.83 5.14 -4.27
C TYR A 83 -5.30 6.33 -3.47
N LEU A 84 -5.38 6.26 -2.14
CA LEU A 84 -4.85 7.29 -1.24
C LEU A 84 -3.36 7.53 -1.48
N VAL A 85 -2.53 6.48 -1.43
CA VAL A 85 -1.07 6.65 -1.50
C VAL A 85 -0.62 7.04 -2.91
N MET A 86 -1.15 6.42 -3.97
CA MET A 86 -0.64 6.62 -5.32
C MET A 86 -1.21 7.87 -6.00
N VAL A 87 -2.49 8.18 -5.77
CA VAL A 87 -3.19 9.27 -6.46
C VAL A 87 -3.21 10.52 -5.59
N LEU A 88 -3.63 10.42 -4.32
CA LEU A 88 -3.79 11.60 -3.47
C LEU A 88 -2.48 12.06 -2.83
N LEU A 89 -1.71 11.14 -2.24
CA LEU A 89 -0.44 11.45 -1.59
C LEU A 89 0.75 11.45 -2.56
N ARG A 90 0.50 11.13 -3.84
CA ARG A 90 1.54 11.11 -4.90
C ARG A 90 2.80 10.35 -4.49
N GLY A 91 2.61 9.23 -3.79
CA GLY A 91 3.69 8.37 -3.33
C GLY A 91 4.42 7.67 -4.49
N LYS A 92 5.53 7.00 -4.15
CA LYS A 92 6.31 6.21 -5.11
C LYS A 92 5.45 5.15 -5.79
N ILE A 93 5.56 5.09 -7.11
CA ILE A 93 4.85 4.09 -7.94
C ILE A 93 5.45 2.70 -7.68
N MET A 94 6.78 2.60 -7.77
CA MET A 94 7.51 1.37 -7.49
C MET A 94 7.82 1.27 -5.99
N ARG A 95 7.41 0.16 -5.39
CA ARG A 95 7.56 -0.09 -3.95
C ARG A 95 8.52 -1.24 -3.71
N GLY A 96 9.53 -1.01 -2.87
CA GLY A 96 10.36 -2.09 -2.34
C GLY A 96 9.64 -2.90 -1.26
N LEU A 97 10.24 -4.01 -0.82
CA LEU A 97 9.64 -4.92 0.18
C LEU A 97 9.17 -4.21 1.46
N LEU A 98 9.96 -3.27 1.98
CA LEU A 98 9.58 -2.51 3.18
C LEU A 98 8.33 -1.65 2.94
N LEU A 99 8.24 -0.96 1.80
CA LEU A 99 7.08 -0.15 1.45
C LEU A 99 5.85 -1.03 1.24
N MET A 100 6.00 -2.19 0.60
CA MET A 100 4.91 -3.17 0.46
C MET A 100 4.39 -3.64 1.83
N TYR A 101 5.27 -3.89 2.80
CA TYR A 101 4.86 -4.22 4.17
C TYR A 101 4.15 -3.04 4.84
N LEU A 102 4.70 -1.83 4.74
CA LEU A 102 4.06 -0.62 5.27
C LEU A 102 2.67 -0.37 4.64
N ASP A 103 2.46 -0.74 3.38
CA ASP A 103 1.14 -0.69 2.77
C ASP A 103 0.15 -1.61 3.46
N THR A 104 0.58 -2.83 3.82
CA THR A 104 -0.27 -3.74 4.59
C THR A 104 -0.59 -3.17 5.97
N MET A 105 0.32 -2.42 6.60
CA MET A 105 0.05 -1.68 7.84
C MET A 105 -0.97 -0.58 7.60
N GLY A 106 -0.83 0.19 6.52
CA GLY A 106 -1.76 1.24 6.12
C GLY A 106 -3.18 0.72 5.91
N VAL A 107 -3.33 -0.42 5.21
CA VAL A 107 -4.61 -1.13 5.06
C VAL A 107 -5.19 -1.51 6.42
N MET A 108 -4.39 -2.12 7.30
CA MET A 108 -4.84 -2.46 8.65
C MET A 108 -5.22 -1.23 9.47
N ALA A 109 -4.53 -0.11 9.34
CA ALA A 109 -4.86 1.14 10.04
C ALA A 109 -6.23 1.67 9.61
N ILE A 110 -6.52 1.70 8.31
CA ILE A 110 -7.86 2.09 7.81
C ILE A 110 -8.91 1.12 8.34
N MET A 111 -8.65 -0.19 8.29
CA MET A 111 -9.58 -1.21 8.82
C MET A 111 -9.78 -1.08 10.33
N LEU A 112 -8.75 -0.72 11.08
CA LEU A 112 -8.82 -0.57 12.54
C LEU A 112 -9.77 0.58 12.92
N ILE A 113 -9.92 1.58 12.06
CA ILE A 113 -10.87 2.69 12.25
C ILE A 113 -12.28 2.28 11.77
N THR A 114 -12.36 1.77 10.54
CA THR A 114 -13.63 1.58 9.81
C THR A 114 -14.38 0.30 10.23
N GLU A 115 -13.70 -0.83 10.44
CA GLU A 115 -14.35 -2.08 10.84
C GLU A 115 -15.06 -1.93 12.20
N PRO A 116 -14.46 -1.34 13.25
CA PRO A 116 -15.16 -1.14 14.52
C PRO A 116 -16.39 -0.23 14.42
N LEU A 117 -16.36 0.80 13.59
CA LEU A 117 -17.51 1.66 13.32
C LEU A 117 -18.63 0.85 12.65
N LEU A 118 -18.31 0.08 11.61
CA LEU A 118 -19.29 -0.78 10.93
C LEU A 118 -19.87 -1.85 11.87
N LEU A 119 -19.05 -2.43 12.74
CA LEU A 119 -19.48 -3.45 13.70
C LEU A 119 -20.34 -2.88 14.85
N SER A 120 -20.08 -1.65 15.29
CA SER A 120 -20.91 -1.02 16.33
C SER A 120 -22.22 -0.46 15.78
N LEU A 121 -22.21 0.10 14.58
CA LEU A 121 -23.39 0.73 13.95
C LEU A 121 -24.29 -0.29 13.24
N VAL A 122 -23.72 -1.25 12.51
CA VAL A 122 -24.47 -2.21 11.68
C VAL A 122 -24.28 -3.66 12.21
N GLY A 123 -23.11 -3.94 12.77
CA GLY A 123 -22.68 -5.26 13.24
C GLY A 123 -22.36 -6.23 12.12
N THR A 124 -21.96 -5.71 10.97
CA THR A 124 -21.33 -6.49 9.90
C THR A 124 -20.39 -5.61 9.08
N THR A 125 -19.46 -6.23 8.36
CA THR A 125 -18.61 -5.59 7.35
C THR A 125 -19.09 -6.00 5.95
N PRO A 126 -18.71 -5.30 4.85
CA PRO A 126 -19.15 -5.66 3.50
C PRO A 126 -18.94 -7.15 3.17
N GLY A 127 -17.73 -7.67 3.42
CA GLY A 127 -17.40 -9.07 3.20
C GLY A 127 -18.22 -10.03 4.08
N LYS A 128 -18.41 -9.69 5.36
CA LYS A 128 -19.27 -10.48 6.25
C LYS A 128 -20.72 -10.47 5.79
N ALA A 129 -21.24 -9.34 5.33
CA ALA A 129 -22.61 -9.22 4.81
C ALA A 129 -22.83 -10.11 3.57
N VAL A 130 -21.89 -10.08 2.62
CA VAL A 130 -21.90 -10.98 1.46
C VAL A 130 -21.90 -12.44 1.92
N MET A 131 -21.10 -12.80 2.92
CA MET A 131 -21.07 -14.16 3.49
C MET A 131 -22.25 -14.51 4.40
N GLY A 132 -23.18 -13.58 4.62
CA GLY A 132 -24.34 -13.77 5.51
C GLY A 132 -23.98 -13.84 6.98
N LEU A 133 -22.82 -13.29 7.36
CA LEU A 133 -22.32 -13.24 8.73
C LEU A 133 -22.70 -11.91 9.38
N VAL A 134 -23.20 -11.99 10.60
CA VAL A 134 -23.51 -10.82 11.43
C VAL A 134 -22.94 -11.06 12.82
N LEU A 135 -22.29 -10.04 13.37
CA LEU A 135 -21.70 -10.10 14.70
C LEU A 135 -22.67 -9.46 15.70
N ARG A 136 -22.91 -10.15 16.81
CA ARG A 136 -23.78 -9.70 17.90
C ARG A 136 -23.15 -10.04 19.25
N THR A 137 -23.59 -9.36 20.30
CA THR A 137 -23.35 -9.80 21.67
C THR A 137 -24.13 -11.09 21.94
N ASP A 138 -23.84 -11.77 23.04
CA ASP A 138 -24.56 -12.98 23.43
C ASP A 138 -26.04 -12.69 23.75
N GLU A 139 -26.33 -11.47 24.22
CA GLU A 139 -27.68 -10.92 24.38
C GLU A 139 -28.36 -10.55 23.05
N GLY A 140 -27.66 -10.71 21.91
CA GLY A 140 -28.21 -10.44 20.58
C GLY A 140 -28.13 -8.99 20.10
N GLY A 141 -27.56 -8.09 20.92
CA GLY A 141 -27.32 -6.68 20.61
C GLY A 141 -26.12 -6.44 19.68
N LYS A 142 -25.91 -5.20 19.25
CA LYS A 142 -24.69 -4.78 18.53
C LYS A 142 -23.54 -4.63 19.52
N LEU A 143 -22.31 -4.76 19.04
CA LEU A 143 -21.13 -4.58 19.89
C LEU A 143 -20.95 -3.11 20.23
N SER A 144 -20.45 -2.82 21.44
CA SER A 144 -19.97 -1.47 21.74
C SER A 144 -18.79 -1.12 20.81
N LEU A 145 -18.54 0.17 20.60
CA LEU A 145 -17.41 0.62 19.80
C LEU A 145 -16.09 0.09 20.38
N LYS A 146 -15.90 0.19 21.71
CA LYS A 146 -14.72 -0.30 22.43
C LYS A 146 -14.48 -1.80 22.23
N ASP A 147 -15.55 -2.59 22.29
CA ASP A 147 -15.45 -4.04 22.08
C ASP A 147 -15.14 -4.40 20.64
N SER A 148 -15.72 -3.66 19.70
CA SER A 148 -15.45 -3.81 18.27
C SER A 148 -13.99 -3.48 17.95
N TRP A 149 -13.43 -2.41 18.52
CA TRP A 149 -12.02 -2.05 18.38
C TRP A 149 -11.08 -3.12 18.91
N ARG A 150 -11.29 -3.54 20.17
CA ARG A 150 -10.49 -4.60 20.80
C ARG A 150 -10.53 -5.88 19.96
N ARG A 151 -11.71 -6.27 19.50
CA ARG A 151 -11.89 -7.46 18.66
C ARG A 151 -11.12 -7.34 17.34
N THR A 152 -11.24 -6.21 16.64
CA THR A 152 -10.55 -6.01 15.35
C THR A 152 -9.03 -6.04 15.55
N PHE A 153 -8.52 -5.41 16.61
CA PHE A 153 -7.10 -5.47 16.96
C PHE A 153 -6.62 -6.91 17.22
N GLN A 154 -7.38 -7.69 18.01
CA GLN A 154 -7.09 -9.11 18.23
C GLN A 154 -7.08 -9.93 16.94
N VAL A 155 -7.95 -9.62 15.97
CA VAL A 155 -7.88 -10.29 14.66
C VAL A 155 -6.56 -9.98 13.94
N PHE A 156 -6.05 -8.75 14.03
CA PHE A 156 -4.78 -8.39 13.40
C PHE A 156 -3.58 -8.99 14.09
N ALA A 157 -3.52 -8.91 15.43
CA ALA A 157 -2.44 -9.51 16.21
C ALA A 157 -2.50 -11.04 16.14
N ASP A 158 -3.63 -11.62 16.54
CA ASP A 158 -3.73 -13.05 16.87
C ASP A 158 -4.17 -13.88 15.67
N GLY A 159 -4.94 -13.29 14.76
CA GLY A 159 -5.42 -13.95 13.56
C GLY A 159 -4.47 -13.78 12.38
N MET A 160 -3.91 -12.58 12.20
CA MET A 160 -3.13 -12.21 11.02
C MET A 160 -1.63 -12.00 11.32
N GLY A 161 -1.20 -11.98 12.58
CA GLY A 161 0.21 -11.77 12.93
C GLY A 161 0.78 -10.46 12.38
N PHE A 162 -0.07 -9.42 12.30
CA PHE A 162 0.21 -8.17 11.60
C PHE A 162 0.72 -8.35 10.17
N ASN A 163 0.31 -9.42 9.44
CA ASN A 163 0.81 -9.73 8.10
C ASN A 163 2.34 -9.90 7.97
N VAL A 164 3.06 -10.07 9.07
CA VAL A 164 4.46 -10.54 9.02
C VAL A 164 4.42 -11.96 8.48
N LEU A 165 5.01 -12.20 7.31
CA LEU A 165 4.84 -13.42 6.50
C LEU A 165 4.76 -14.73 7.31
N ILE A 166 5.76 -14.98 8.16
CA ILE A 166 5.84 -16.19 8.98
C ILE A 166 4.73 -16.23 10.03
N PHE A 167 4.50 -15.14 10.77
CA PHE A 167 3.46 -15.08 11.80
C PHE A 167 2.06 -15.14 11.21
N ASN A 168 1.84 -14.54 10.05
CA ASN A 168 0.57 -14.61 9.34
C ASN A 168 0.22 -16.05 8.96
N LEU A 169 1.17 -16.78 8.38
CA LEU A 169 0.96 -18.17 7.99
C LEU A 169 0.68 -19.07 9.21
N LEU A 170 1.45 -18.90 10.29
CA LEU A 170 1.27 -19.66 11.52
C LEU A 170 -0.10 -19.37 12.16
N ASN A 171 -0.45 -18.09 12.31
CA ASN A 171 -1.70 -17.66 12.94
C ASN A 171 -2.93 -18.04 12.13
N LEU A 172 -2.91 -17.87 10.81
CA LEU A 172 -4.00 -18.31 9.93
C LEU A 172 -4.18 -19.83 9.96
N THR A 173 -3.08 -20.59 9.95
CA THR A 173 -3.13 -22.06 10.05
C THR A 173 -3.73 -22.50 11.37
N TRP A 174 -3.29 -21.88 12.47
CA TRP A 174 -3.84 -22.14 13.81
C TRP A 174 -5.32 -21.77 13.90
N ALA A 175 -5.71 -20.58 13.44
CA ALA A 175 -7.09 -20.11 13.46
C ALA A 175 -8.00 -21.01 12.62
N ARG A 176 -7.54 -21.45 11.45
CA ARG A 176 -8.26 -22.39 10.59
C ARG A 176 -8.48 -23.73 11.30
N ARG A 177 -7.43 -24.31 11.89
CA ARG A 177 -7.50 -25.60 12.60
C ARG A 177 -8.45 -25.54 13.79
N ASN A 178 -8.34 -24.52 14.64
CA ASN A 178 -9.21 -24.37 15.81
C ASN A 178 -10.66 -24.11 15.41
N CYS A 179 -10.90 -23.23 14.45
CA CYS A 179 -12.25 -22.97 13.96
C CYS A 179 -12.90 -24.21 13.32
N ALA A 180 -12.13 -24.99 12.54
CA ALA A 180 -12.61 -26.27 11.97
C ALA A 180 -12.90 -27.33 13.04
N ALA A 181 -12.14 -27.33 14.14
CA ALA A 181 -12.37 -28.18 15.30
C ALA A 181 -13.49 -27.67 16.23
N GLY A 182 -14.23 -26.63 15.82
CA GLY A 182 -15.29 -26.06 16.64
C GLY A 182 -14.80 -25.30 17.87
N LYS A 183 -13.50 -25.00 17.98
CA LYS A 183 -12.92 -24.29 19.13
C LYS A 183 -13.08 -22.77 18.98
N ALA A 184 -13.44 -22.10 20.06
CA ALA A 184 -13.53 -20.64 20.12
C ALA A 184 -12.17 -20.01 19.79
N LEU A 185 -12.19 -18.90 19.05
CA LEU A 185 -10.99 -18.09 18.80
C LEU A 185 -10.88 -16.97 19.84
N LEU A 186 -9.69 -16.39 19.98
CA LEU A 186 -9.40 -15.35 20.98
C LEU A 186 -10.29 -14.11 20.83
N TRP A 187 -10.55 -13.70 19.60
CA TRP A 187 -11.44 -12.58 19.28
C TRP A 187 -12.94 -12.95 19.35
N GLU A 188 -13.29 -14.12 19.89
CA GLU A 188 -14.66 -14.65 19.99
C GLU A 188 -15.11 -14.91 21.43
N GLN A 189 -14.25 -14.63 22.40
CA GLN A 189 -14.49 -14.94 23.82
C GLN A 189 -15.71 -14.20 24.40
N LYS A 190 -16.02 -13.00 23.91
CA LYS A 190 -17.10 -12.12 24.42
C LYS A 190 -18.28 -11.93 23.46
N HIS A 191 -18.25 -12.54 22.28
CA HIS A 191 -19.16 -12.18 21.19
C HIS A 191 -19.64 -13.41 20.42
N SER A 192 -20.85 -13.35 19.89
CA SER A 192 -21.44 -14.40 19.06
C SER A 192 -21.58 -13.95 17.61
N TYR A 193 -21.47 -14.92 16.69
CA TYR A 193 -21.82 -14.70 15.30
C TYR A 193 -23.20 -15.30 15.05
N LYS A 194 -24.02 -14.60 14.29
CA LYS A 194 -25.27 -15.12 13.72
C LYS A 194 -25.07 -15.32 12.22
N ILE A 195 -25.38 -16.52 11.73
CA ILE A 195 -25.39 -16.82 10.29
C ILE A 195 -26.82 -16.61 9.79
N LYS A 196 -26.99 -15.70 8.82
CA LYS A 196 -28.28 -15.49 8.15
C LYS A 196 -28.52 -16.46 7.00
N SER A 197 -27.46 -16.96 6.35
CA SER A 197 -27.59 -17.85 5.20
C SER A 197 -26.35 -18.72 4.98
N THR A 198 -26.56 -20.02 4.76
CA THR A 198 -25.50 -21.01 4.50
C THR A 198 -25.34 -21.38 3.02
N LYS A 199 -25.91 -20.61 2.09
CA LYS A 199 -25.83 -20.90 0.65
C LYS A 199 -24.37 -20.83 0.14
N VAL A 200 -23.96 -21.82 -0.66
CA VAL A 200 -22.58 -21.98 -1.16
C VAL A 200 -22.18 -20.89 -2.15
N TRP A 201 -23.11 -20.41 -2.98
CA TRP A 201 -22.86 -19.34 -3.98
C TRP A 201 -22.31 -18.05 -3.35
N ARG A 202 -22.58 -17.80 -2.07
CA ARG A 202 -22.08 -16.60 -1.37
C ARG A 202 -20.56 -16.60 -1.28
N GLY A 203 -19.94 -17.77 -1.15
CA GLY A 203 -18.49 -17.91 -1.21
C GLY A 203 -17.94 -17.57 -2.59
N LEU A 204 -18.55 -18.12 -3.65
CA LEU A 204 -18.20 -17.78 -5.03
C LEU A 204 -18.37 -16.28 -5.31
N ALA A 205 -19.48 -15.69 -4.87
CA ALA A 205 -19.74 -14.26 -4.99
C ALA A 205 -18.69 -13.41 -4.27
N ALA A 206 -18.28 -13.78 -3.05
CA ALA A 206 -17.23 -13.07 -2.33
C ALA A 206 -15.88 -13.14 -3.06
N CYS A 207 -15.50 -14.30 -3.59
CA CYS A 207 -14.30 -14.46 -4.40
C CYS A 207 -14.35 -13.58 -5.67
N LEU A 208 -15.44 -13.67 -6.44
CA LEU A 208 -15.60 -12.91 -7.68
C LEU A 208 -15.62 -11.40 -7.43
N LEU A 209 -16.27 -10.94 -6.36
CA LEU A 209 -16.26 -9.53 -5.96
C LEU A 209 -14.86 -9.07 -5.54
N ALA A 210 -14.11 -9.89 -4.78
CA ALA A 210 -12.75 -9.54 -4.38
C ALA A 210 -11.84 -9.40 -5.61
N LEU A 211 -11.94 -10.34 -6.55
CA LEU A 211 -11.22 -10.29 -7.82
C LEU A 211 -11.65 -9.06 -8.64
N ALA A 212 -12.94 -8.81 -8.80
CA ALA A 212 -13.45 -7.65 -9.53
C ALA A 212 -12.94 -6.33 -8.92
N VAL A 213 -12.97 -6.18 -7.60
CA VAL A 213 -12.44 -5.01 -6.91
C VAL A 213 -10.97 -4.80 -7.23
N ILE A 214 -10.14 -5.85 -7.16
CA ILE A 214 -8.70 -5.75 -7.45
C ILE A 214 -8.44 -5.47 -8.93
N PHE A 215 -8.97 -6.32 -9.82
CA PHE A 215 -8.63 -6.31 -11.24
C PHE A 215 -9.29 -5.17 -12.02
N LEU A 216 -10.41 -4.63 -11.56
CA LEU A 216 -11.02 -3.46 -12.19
C LEU A 216 -10.47 -2.14 -11.60
N SER A 217 -10.15 -2.09 -10.31
CA SER A 217 -9.78 -0.82 -9.66
C SER A 217 -8.28 -0.54 -9.70
N LEU A 218 -7.43 -1.53 -9.42
CA LEU A 218 -5.98 -1.28 -9.35
C LEU A 218 -5.40 -0.77 -10.68
N PRO A 219 -5.73 -1.36 -11.86
CA PRO A 219 -5.21 -0.84 -13.12
C PRO A 219 -5.59 0.62 -13.36
N LEU A 220 -6.81 1.02 -13.00
CA LEU A 220 -7.27 2.41 -13.09
C LEU A 220 -6.52 3.33 -12.13
N ILE A 221 -6.23 2.88 -10.91
CA ILE A 221 -5.43 3.63 -9.93
C ILE A 221 -4.00 3.80 -10.43
N TYR A 222 -3.36 2.71 -10.88
CA TYR A 222 -2.01 2.76 -11.44
C TYR A 222 -1.96 3.69 -12.64
N GLN A 223 -2.93 3.60 -13.55
CA GLN A 223 -3.07 4.51 -14.70
C GLN A 223 -3.21 5.97 -14.25
N ALA A 224 -4.12 6.26 -13.33
CA ALA A 224 -4.31 7.62 -12.81
C ALA A 224 -3.02 8.16 -12.17
N ALA A 225 -2.26 7.30 -11.50
CA ALA A 225 -1.00 7.65 -10.86
C ALA A 225 0.14 7.95 -11.85
N GLN A 226 0.07 7.53 -13.12
CA GLN A 226 1.11 7.84 -14.12
C GLN A 226 1.02 9.27 -14.66
N TYR A 227 -0.16 9.90 -14.58
CA TYR A 227 -0.32 11.27 -15.06
C TYR A 227 0.38 12.29 -14.14
N PRO A 228 0.87 13.40 -14.71
CA PRO A 228 1.52 14.46 -13.95
C PRO A 228 0.55 15.20 -13.02
N LEU A 229 1.09 15.99 -12.11
CA LEU A 229 0.34 16.75 -11.09
C LEU A 229 -0.62 17.76 -11.70
N HIS A 230 -0.15 18.51 -12.70
CA HIS A 230 -0.91 19.51 -13.46
C HIS A 230 -1.17 19.00 -14.88
N ARG A 231 -2.42 19.15 -15.34
CA ARG A 231 -2.90 18.73 -16.66
C ARG A 231 -3.65 19.85 -17.37
N GLY A 232 -3.72 19.78 -18.70
CA GLY A 232 -4.29 20.82 -19.55
C GLY A 232 -3.31 21.94 -19.82
N GLU A 233 -3.81 23.17 -19.85
CA GLU A 233 -3.00 24.38 -20.05
C GLU A 233 -2.14 24.69 -18.82
N ILE A 234 -0.87 24.29 -18.86
CA ILE A 234 0.09 24.47 -17.77
C ILE A 234 0.93 25.73 -17.95
N THR A 235 1.26 26.40 -16.85
CA THR A 235 2.26 27.49 -16.82
C THR A 235 3.69 26.92 -16.75
N PRO A 236 4.74 27.73 -16.99
CA PRO A 236 6.13 27.28 -16.83
C PRO A 236 6.43 26.74 -15.43
N LEU A 237 5.89 27.39 -14.39
CA LEU A 237 6.00 26.91 -13.01
C LEU A 237 5.34 25.53 -12.83
N GLN A 238 4.13 25.34 -13.35
CA GLN A 238 3.42 24.07 -13.25
C GLN A 238 4.12 22.94 -14.04
N TYR A 239 4.76 23.28 -15.16
CA TYR A 239 5.62 22.34 -15.87
C TYR A 239 6.82 21.93 -15.01
N ALA A 240 7.48 22.87 -14.35
CA ALA A 240 8.60 22.57 -13.45
C ALA A 240 8.15 21.72 -12.26
N GLU A 241 7.00 22.03 -11.66
CA GLU A 241 6.38 21.22 -10.60
C GLU A 241 6.11 19.78 -11.07
N ASN A 242 5.60 19.60 -12.30
CA ASN A 242 5.42 18.26 -12.89
C ASN A 242 6.73 17.48 -13.01
N VAL A 243 7.79 18.12 -13.53
CA VAL A 243 9.12 17.48 -13.67
C VAL A 243 9.67 17.07 -12.31
N ASN A 244 9.64 17.99 -11.34
CA ASN A 244 10.17 17.78 -10.00
C ASN A 244 9.41 16.68 -9.24
N GLU A 245 8.09 16.67 -9.35
CA GLU A 245 7.23 15.67 -8.75
C GLU A 245 7.51 14.27 -9.32
N MET A 246 7.68 14.16 -10.63
CA MET A 246 8.00 12.89 -11.29
C MET A 246 9.39 12.39 -10.91
N LEU A 247 10.37 13.30 -10.84
CA LEU A 247 11.73 12.97 -10.40
C LEU A 247 11.72 12.43 -8.96
N ALA A 248 11.00 13.09 -8.05
CA ALA A 248 10.84 12.61 -6.68
C ALA A 248 10.19 11.23 -6.60
N ARG A 249 9.17 10.97 -7.44
CA ARG A 249 8.45 9.68 -7.47
C ARG A 249 9.24 8.53 -8.08
N SER A 250 10.15 8.83 -9.01
CA SER A 250 11.11 7.84 -9.52
C SER A 250 12.06 7.33 -8.43
N GLY A 251 12.16 8.06 -7.31
CA GLY A 251 13.08 7.76 -6.22
C GLY A 251 14.50 8.25 -6.48
N ASN A 252 14.69 9.11 -7.48
CA ASN A 252 15.92 9.83 -7.72
C ASN A 252 16.30 10.65 -6.46
N LYS A 253 17.57 10.57 -6.07
CA LYS A 253 18.11 11.20 -4.84
C LYS A 253 19.16 12.27 -5.14
N THR A 254 19.26 12.74 -6.37
CA THR A 254 20.20 13.81 -6.76
C THR A 254 19.95 15.11 -5.99
N GLY A 255 18.71 15.34 -5.55
CA GLY A 255 18.31 16.61 -4.96
C GLY A 255 18.01 17.69 -6.00
N PHE A 256 18.15 17.36 -7.29
CA PHE A 256 18.00 18.32 -8.37
C PHE A 256 16.57 18.79 -8.53
N LYS A 257 16.41 20.06 -8.87
CA LYS A 257 15.10 20.68 -9.15
C LYS A 257 15.18 21.55 -10.39
N LEU A 258 14.18 21.42 -11.25
CA LEU A 258 13.93 22.32 -12.36
C LEU A 258 13.19 23.57 -11.84
N ASP A 259 13.60 24.75 -12.26
CA ASP A 259 12.86 26.00 -12.02
C ASP A 259 11.87 26.33 -13.15
N ALA A 260 11.16 27.46 -13.00
CA ALA A 260 10.17 27.93 -13.97
C ALA A 260 10.79 28.49 -15.26
N ASP A 261 12.10 28.69 -15.31
CA ASP A 261 12.86 29.14 -16.49
C ASP A 261 13.51 27.94 -17.23
N GLY A 262 13.35 26.73 -16.69
CA GLY A 262 13.83 25.48 -17.27
C GLY A 262 15.26 25.12 -16.88
N TYR A 263 15.85 25.83 -15.91
CA TYR A 263 17.19 25.55 -15.41
C TYR A 263 17.16 24.58 -14.23
N TRP A 264 18.23 23.79 -14.11
CA TRP A 264 18.40 22.84 -13.02
C TRP A 264 19.21 23.43 -11.88
N HIS A 265 18.75 23.21 -10.66
CA HIS A 265 19.41 23.58 -9.42
C HIS A 265 19.71 22.33 -8.60
N ASP A 266 20.78 22.35 -7.82
CA ASP A 266 21.12 21.28 -6.90
C ASP A 266 20.29 21.32 -5.60
N ALA A 267 20.68 20.52 -4.61
CA ALA A 267 19.99 20.45 -3.33
C ALA A 267 20.11 21.73 -2.50
N ASP A 268 21.17 22.50 -2.70
CA ASP A 268 21.46 23.76 -2.00
C ASP A 268 20.82 24.96 -2.73
N GLY A 269 20.29 24.73 -3.93
CA GLY A 269 19.63 25.75 -4.76
C GLY A 269 20.60 26.45 -5.72
N GLU A 270 21.81 25.91 -5.90
CA GLU A 270 22.80 26.44 -6.82
C GLU A 270 22.57 25.92 -8.23
N LEU A 271 22.80 26.77 -9.22
CA LEU A 271 22.61 26.44 -10.62
C LEU A 271 23.59 25.35 -11.07
N LEU A 272 23.07 24.28 -11.68
CA LEU A 272 23.87 23.22 -12.27
C LEU A 272 24.48 23.66 -13.61
N ALA A 273 25.69 24.21 -13.54
CA ALA A 273 26.52 24.54 -14.69
C ALA A 273 27.66 23.51 -14.86
N ASP A 274 27.32 22.22 -15.02
CA ASP A 274 28.32 21.19 -15.36
C ASP A 274 28.77 21.39 -16.82
N LYS A 275 30.06 21.68 -17.02
CA LYS A 275 30.64 21.90 -18.35
C LYS A 275 30.96 20.61 -19.10
N GLU A 276 31.19 19.50 -18.39
CA GLU A 276 31.59 18.23 -18.99
C GLU A 276 30.38 17.39 -19.39
N ASN A 277 29.30 17.42 -18.60
CA ASN A 277 28.08 16.67 -18.90
C ASN A 277 26.81 17.40 -18.42
N PRO A 278 26.49 18.57 -19.02
CA PRO A 278 25.36 19.39 -18.59
C PRO A 278 24.05 18.60 -18.61
N VAL A 279 23.25 18.75 -17.56
CA VAL A 279 21.85 18.33 -17.59
C VAL A 279 21.13 19.30 -18.54
N PRO A 280 20.41 18.82 -19.56
CA PRO A 280 19.81 19.69 -20.56
C PRO A 280 18.78 20.64 -19.93
N GLN A 281 18.84 21.92 -20.31
CA GLN A 281 17.78 22.87 -19.99
C GLN A 281 16.47 22.40 -20.65
N HIS A 282 15.36 22.58 -19.94
CA HIS A 282 14.03 22.38 -20.52
C HIS A 282 13.55 23.72 -21.11
N GLU A 283 13.91 23.99 -22.37
CA GLU A 283 13.55 25.23 -23.06
C GLU A 283 12.04 25.23 -23.37
N MET A 284 11.26 25.96 -22.56
CA MET A 284 9.82 26.06 -22.72
C MET A 284 9.43 27.12 -23.76
N ILE A 285 8.53 26.74 -24.67
CA ILE A 285 7.90 27.63 -25.65
C ILE A 285 6.59 28.11 -25.05
N VAL A 286 6.48 29.42 -24.79
CA VAL A 286 5.37 30.00 -24.03
C VAL A 286 4.55 30.94 -24.90
N LYS A 287 3.23 30.72 -24.98
CA LYS A 287 2.25 31.60 -25.65
C LYS A 287 1.13 31.92 -24.66
N GLY A 288 0.83 33.20 -24.45
CA GLY A 288 -0.21 33.62 -23.50
C GLY A 288 0.05 33.17 -22.04
N GLY A 289 1.31 33.01 -21.63
CA GLY A 289 1.67 32.52 -20.29
C GLY A 289 1.50 31.01 -20.08
N LYS A 290 1.19 30.27 -21.15
CA LYS A 290 1.04 28.81 -21.14
C LYS A 290 2.16 28.15 -21.95
N VAL A 291 2.63 27.00 -21.47
CA VAL A 291 3.62 26.20 -22.19
C VAL A 291 2.90 25.49 -23.34
N ILE A 292 3.30 25.80 -24.57
CA ILE A 292 2.77 25.19 -25.79
C ILE A 292 3.77 24.23 -26.45
N GLY A 293 5.00 24.20 -25.94
CA GLY A 293 6.01 23.25 -26.36
C GLY A 293 7.23 23.29 -25.45
N VAL A 294 8.06 22.26 -25.54
CA VAL A 294 9.31 22.16 -24.81
C VAL A 294 10.37 21.55 -25.72
N LYS A 295 11.58 22.11 -25.66
CA LYS A 295 12.75 21.67 -26.38
C LYS A 295 13.85 21.26 -25.41
N LEU A 296 14.57 20.19 -25.76
CA LEU A 296 15.80 19.75 -25.12
C LEU A 296 16.90 19.75 -26.16
N PHE A 297 18.03 20.36 -25.81
CA PHE A 297 19.27 20.16 -26.51
C PHE A 297 20.20 19.31 -25.65
N ILE A 298 20.43 18.07 -26.09
CA ILE A 298 21.29 17.11 -25.39
C ILE A 298 22.61 17.06 -26.12
N ARG A 299 23.71 17.30 -25.41
CA ARG A 299 25.06 17.11 -25.93
C ARG A 299 25.87 16.26 -24.97
N MET A 300 26.56 15.26 -25.50
CA MET A 300 27.41 14.35 -24.73
C MET A 300 28.71 14.07 -25.48
N THR A 301 29.80 13.95 -24.73
CA THR A 301 31.12 13.52 -25.23
C THR A 301 31.64 12.32 -24.46
N ALA A 302 30.84 11.73 -23.55
CA ALA A 302 31.27 10.65 -22.66
C ALA A 302 31.68 9.38 -23.42
N ALA A 303 32.75 8.74 -22.95
CA ALA A 303 33.15 7.39 -23.39
C ALA A 303 32.24 6.33 -22.77
N GLY A 304 32.27 5.11 -23.33
CA GLY A 304 31.44 4.01 -22.87
C GLY A 304 29.98 4.15 -23.28
N ARG A 305 29.11 3.36 -22.64
CA ARG A 305 27.71 3.24 -23.05
C ARG A 305 26.90 4.47 -22.65
N ILE A 306 26.30 5.13 -23.64
CA ILE A 306 25.38 6.24 -23.42
C ILE A 306 23.93 5.79 -23.61
N ASN A 307 23.01 6.48 -22.94
CA ASN A 307 21.57 6.25 -23.04
C ASN A 307 20.84 7.41 -23.75
N GLY A 308 21.56 8.35 -24.37
CA GLY A 308 20.98 9.52 -25.05
C GLY A 308 20.05 10.36 -24.17
N ARG A 309 20.29 10.39 -22.84
CA ARG A 309 19.45 11.07 -21.84
C ARG A 309 17.96 10.72 -21.95
N ILE A 310 17.64 9.44 -22.16
CA ILE A 310 16.24 8.94 -22.18
C ILE A 310 15.46 9.39 -20.93
N ASP A 311 16.12 9.52 -19.78
CA ASP A 311 15.53 10.03 -18.54
C ASP A 311 14.98 11.45 -18.70
N GLN A 312 15.72 12.35 -19.35
CA GLN A 312 15.29 13.74 -19.58
C GLN A 312 14.15 13.81 -20.59
N LYS A 313 14.26 13.05 -21.69
CA LYS A 313 13.17 12.93 -22.68
C LYS A 313 11.89 12.38 -22.05
N ALA A 314 12.02 11.39 -21.15
CA ALA A 314 10.90 10.83 -20.42
C ALA A 314 10.29 11.82 -19.42
N LEU A 315 11.10 12.64 -18.73
CA LEU A 315 10.61 13.71 -17.86
C LEU A 315 9.80 14.74 -18.65
N LEU A 316 10.31 15.23 -19.78
CA LEU A 316 9.56 16.14 -20.65
C LEU A 316 8.27 15.49 -21.15
N ALA A 317 8.37 14.27 -21.68
CA ALA A 317 7.22 13.53 -22.18
C ALA A 317 6.12 13.35 -21.13
N THR A 318 6.49 13.02 -19.88
CA THR A 318 5.52 12.85 -18.81
C THR A 318 5.02 14.17 -18.23
N ALA A 319 5.85 15.21 -18.17
CA ALA A 319 5.48 16.51 -17.62
C ALA A 319 4.67 17.39 -18.56
N PHE A 320 4.86 17.26 -19.88
CA PHE A 320 4.20 18.07 -20.91
C PHE A 320 3.26 17.26 -21.80
N ILE A 321 3.72 16.18 -22.43
CA ILE A 321 2.90 15.40 -23.37
C ILE A 321 1.77 14.71 -22.59
N ALA A 322 2.09 13.98 -21.51
CA ALA A 322 1.06 13.32 -20.69
C ALA A 322 0.16 14.30 -19.91
N ALA A 323 0.55 15.58 -19.80
CA ALA A 323 -0.29 16.62 -19.21
C ALA A 323 -1.51 16.93 -20.09
N GLN A 324 -1.42 16.68 -21.41
CA GLN A 324 -2.52 16.99 -22.32
C GLN A 324 -3.76 16.12 -22.01
N PRO A 325 -4.98 16.70 -21.97
CA PRO A 325 -6.21 15.98 -21.60
C PRO A 325 -6.53 14.80 -22.51
N GLU A 326 -6.23 14.92 -23.80
CA GLU A 326 -6.55 13.96 -24.84
C GLU A 326 -5.68 12.70 -24.73
N ILE A 327 -4.47 12.83 -24.16
CA ILE A 327 -3.48 11.75 -24.05
C ILE A 327 -3.98 10.66 -23.10
N LYS A 328 -3.93 9.42 -23.59
CA LYS A 328 -4.30 8.20 -22.90
C LYS A 328 -3.06 7.35 -22.64
N MET A 329 -3.18 6.40 -21.70
CA MET A 329 -2.10 5.48 -21.35
C MET A 329 -1.52 4.67 -22.50
N ILE A 330 -2.36 4.27 -23.47
CA ILE A 330 -1.89 3.52 -24.63
C ILE A 330 -0.91 4.35 -25.46
N ASP A 331 -1.14 5.67 -25.51
CA ASP A 331 -0.28 6.59 -26.23
C ASP A 331 1.06 6.78 -25.49
N LEU A 332 1.07 6.78 -24.15
CA LEU A 332 2.29 6.82 -23.35
C LEU A 332 3.17 5.58 -23.54
N THR A 333 2.56 4.43 -23.80
CA THR A 333 3.30 3.18 -24.06
C THR A 333 4.04 3.26 -25.40
N GLU A 334 3.36 3.74 -26.44
CA GLU A 334 3.97 3.98 -27.75
C GLU A 334 5.05 5.07 -27.67
N LEU A 335 4.79 6.16 -26.93
CA LEU A 335 5.76 7.21 -26.68
C LEU A 335 7.04 6.67 -26.04
N ALA A 336 6.94 5.89 -24.96
CA ALA A 336 8.11 5.28 -24.30
C ALA A 336 8.95 4.41 -25.27
N ARG A 337 8.30 3.67 -26.17
CA ARG A 337 8.97 2.89 -27.21
C ARG A 337 9.74 3.78 -28.18
N ARG A 338 9.15 4.90 -28.62
CA ARG A 338 9.82 5.88 -29.51
C ARG A 338 10.98 6.59 -28.84
N LEU A 339 10.82 6.99 -27.57
CA LEU A 339 11.88 7.67 -26.80
C LEU A 339 13.15 6.82 -26.64
N SER A 340 13.00 5.48 -26.69
CA SER A 340 14.12 4.54 -26.60
C SER A 340 14.99 4.47 -27.86
N ASP A 341 14.53 5.00 -28.98
CA ASP A 341 15.38 5.18 -30.15
C ASP A 341 16.26 6.41 -29.92
N ILE A 342 17.55 6.17 -29.77
CA ILE A 342 18.57 7.21 -29.59
C ILE A 342 19.48 7.32 -30.82
N GLN A 343 19.26 6.52 -31.87
CA GLN A 343 20.16 6.42 -33.01
C GLN A 343 19.59 7.11 -34.25
N ASN A 344 18.27 7.09 -34.40
CA ASN A 344 17.62 7.57 -35.61
C ASN A 344 16.81 8.84 -35.35
N ASP A 345 16.74 9.66 -36.39
CA ASP A 345 15.76 10.73 -36.47
C ASP A 345 14.34 10.15 -36.49
N TYR A 346 13.42 10.80 -35.80
CA TYR A 346 12.01 10.48 -35.91
C TYR A 346 11.12 11.69 -35.70
N GLU A 347 9.96 11.61 -36.32
CA GLU A 347 8.87 12.56 -36.17
C GLU A 347 7.55 11.78 -36.11
N PHE A 348 6.70 12.15 -35.17
CA PHE A 348 5.35 11.63 -35.10
C PHE A 348 4.42 12.61 -34.37
N GLU A 349 3.12 12.41 -34.53
CA GLU A 349 2.10 13.18 -33.82
C GLU A 349 1.23 12.23 -32.99
N ILE A 350 0.96 12.62 -31.74
CA ILE A 350 0.04 11.93 -30.85
C ILE A 350 -0.97 12.95 -30.35
N ARG A 351 -2.22 12.82 -30.83
CA ARG A 351 -3.38 13.57 -30.34
C ARG A 351 -3.11 15.08 -30.19
N GLY A 352 -2.62 15.72 -31.27
CA GLY A 352 -2.35 17.17 -31.28
C GLY A 352 -0.99 17.57 -30.69
N VAL A 353 -0.19 16.62 -30.22
CA VAL A 353 1.19 16.87 -29.80
C VAL A 353 2.15 16.29 -30.84
N LYS A 354 2.91 17.16 -31.49
CA LYS A 354 3.97 16.75 -32.41
C LYS A 354 5.28 16.61 -31.67
N VAL A 355 5.96 15.49 -31.91
CA VAL A 355 7.24 15.14 -31.28
C VAL A 355 8.27 14.92 -32.39
N THR A 356 9.41 15.59 -32.25
CA THR A 356 10.54 15.48 -33.18
C THR A 356 11.81 15.18 -32.41
N SER A 357 12.61 14.24 -32.90
CA SER A 357 13.94 13.93 -32.40
C SER A 357 14.89 13.95 -33.58
N LYS A 358 15.87 14.86 -33.55
CA LYS A 358 16.98 14.89 -34.51
C LYS A 358 18.25 14.50 -33.81
N VAL A 359 18.99 13.54 -34.36
CA VAL A 359 20.13 12.89 -33.73
C VAL A 359 21.34 13.02 -34.65
N SER A 360 22.48 13.40 -34.08
CA SER A 360 23.77 13.41 -34.77
C SER A 360 24.84 12.90 -33.83
N TYR A 361 25.65 11.94 -34.26
CA TYR A 361 26.75 11.44 -33.43
C TYR A 361 27.91 10.91 -34.27
N SER A 362 29.10 10.95 -33.68
CA SER A 362 30.35 10.40 -34.21
C SER A 362 31.16 9.76 -33.10
N GLY A 363 32.00 8.77 -33.42
CA GLY A 363 32.87 8.08 -32.46
C GLY A 363 32.17 7.09 -31.52
N TYR A 364 30.98 6.62 -31.89
CA TYR A 364 30.20 5.60 -31.17
C TYR A 364 30.00 4.34 -32.01
N GLN A 365 30.14 3.17 -31.38
CA GLN A 365 29.73 1.89 -31.94
C GLN A 365 28.28 1.58 -31.55
N THR A 366 27.52 1.02 -32.49
CA THR A 366 26.14 0.60 -32.30
C THR A 366 26.08 -0.87 -31.88
N ASP A 367 25.40 -1.16 -30.77
CA ASP A 367 25.04 -2.52 -30.34
C ASP A 367 23.56 -2.56 -29.95
N GLY A 368 22.73 -3.13 -30.84
CA GLY A 368 21.27 -3.03 -30.72
C GLY A 368 20.82 -1.56 -30.64
N ASN A 369 20.09 -1.19 -29.58
CA ASN A 369 19.64 0.18 -29.34
C ASN A 369 20.64 1.04 -28.56
N TYR A 370 21.86 0.56 -28.33
CA TYR A 370 22.85 1.25 -27.50
C TYR A 370 23.97 1.84 -28.34
N LEU A 371 24.50 2.97 -27.86
CA LEU A 371 25.69 3.60 -28.39
C LEU A 371 26.81 3.49 -27.35
N THR A 372 27.97 2.97 -27.77
CA THR A 372 29.14 2.82 -26.92
C THR A 372 30.32 3.59 -27.49
N GLY A 373 30.78 4.62 -26.77
CA GLY A 373 31.87 5.49 -27.18
C GLY A 373 33.22 4.83 -26.96
N LEU A 374 34.09 4.89 -27.97
CA LEU A 374 35.47 4.37 -27.90
C LEU A 374 36.34 5.28 -27.05
N GLU A 375 37.11 4.75 -26.09
CA GLU A 375 37.86 5.56 -25.10
C GLU A 375 38.78 6.63 -25.71
N ASN A 376 39.41 6.34 -26.86
CA ASN A 376 40.48 7.16 -27.46
C ASN A 376 40.04 7.96 -28.70
N ASP A 377 38.76 8.25 -28.88
CA ASP A 377 38.26 9.08 -29.99
C ASP A 377 38.06 10.55 -29.55
N PRO A 378 38.93 11.49 -29.97
CA PRO A 378 38.83 12.90 -29.57
C PRO A 378 37.70 13.66 -30.27
N ASP A 379 37.19 13.15 -31.40
CA ASP A 379 36.12 13.79 -32.19
C ASP A 379 34.73 13.20 -31.83
N ARG A 380 34.64 12.48 -30.71
CA ARG A 380 33.42 11.83 -30.24
C ARG A 380 32.41 12.86 -29.77
N TYR A 381 31.20 12.78 -30.33
CA TYR A 381 30.07 13.57 -29.88
C TYR A 381 28.76 12.82 -30.10
N PHE A 382 27.79 13.13 -29.25
CA PHE A 382 26.39 12.79 -29.43
C PHE A 382 25.58 14.06 -29.19
N GLU A 383 24.75 14.42 -30.16
CA GLU A 383 23.84 15.55 -30.09
C GLU A 383 22.43 15.08 -30.41
N ASN A 384 21.46 15.52 -29.61
CA ASN A 384 20.05 15.26 -29.84
C ASN A 384 19.21 16.50 -29.56
N GLU A 385 18.55 16.99 -30.59
CA GLU A 385 17.52 18.02 -30.49
C GLU A 385 16.16 17.32 -30.40
N PHE A 386 15.58 17.33 -29.20
CA PHE A 386 14.29 16.71 -28.92
C PHE A 386 13.26 17.79 -28.61
N THR A 387 12.16 17.82 -29.36
CA THR A 387 11.12 18.85 -29.21
C THR A 387 9.75 18.20 -29.18
N ALA A 388 8.87 18.69 -28.31
CA ALA A 388 7.44 18.39 -28.34
C ALA A 388 6.62 19.67 -28.25
N TYR A 389 5.59 19.82 -29.09
CA TYR A 389 4.74 21.02 -29.12
C TYR A 389 3.31 20.72 -29.58
N LEU A 390 2.39 21.61 -29.21
CA LEU A 390 0.98 21.57 -29.63
C LEU A 390 0.84 22.04 -31.08
N THR A 391 0.29 21.21 -31.95
CA THR A 391 0.23 21.47 -33.41
C THR A 391 -0.72 22.60 -33.78
N ASP A 392 -1.74 22.85 -32.98
CA ASP A 392 -2.75 23.89 -33.17
C ASP A 392 -2.30 25.28 -32.70
N GLN A 393 -1.22 25.36 -31.92
CA GLN A 393 -0.77 26.60 -31.27
C GLN A 393 0.65 27.01 -31.66
N TYR A 394 1.45 26.08 -32.21
CA TYR A 394 2.81 26.32 -32.64
C TYR A 394 2.88 26.68 -34.13
N ASP A 395 3.00 27.98 -34.39
CA ASP A 395 3.25 28.54 -35.71
C ASP A 395 4.76 28.45 -35.96
N GLY A 396 5.26 27.28 -36.38
CA GLY A 396 6.70 27.02 -36.52
C GLY A 396 7.44 28.15 -37.23
N SER A 397 8.30 28.84 -36.47
CA SER A 397 9.16 29.93 -36.95
C SER A 397 10.62 29.58 -36.75
#